data_AF-A0AAF3FHQ0-F1
#
_entry.id   AF-A0AAF3FHQ0-F1
#
_cell.length_a   1.000
_cell.length_b   1.000
_cell.length_c   1.000
_cell.angle_alpha   90.00
_cell.angle_beta   90.00
_cell.angle_gamma   90.00
#
_symmetry.space_group_name_H-M   'P 1'
#
loop_
_entity.id
_entity.type
_entity.pdbx_description
1 polymer ?
#
loop_
_entity_poly.entity_id
_entity_poly.type
_entity_poly.pdbx_seq_one_letter_code
_entity_poly.pdbx_strand_id
1 'polypeptide(L)'
;MEPRSIKVPWTITFILNFIFLIGSLLLMVMAVVAAVNPPQSDISPKRVNEYPQYLLTICLLALFAWCLFSLHFLGVIATAIRNSFLLSVFILCQIAQLVAQFVMIAFTLTVRTRLHSRLEETWRGLKKCNELTPCDPVKRFQNSETLLIAFFSVCTVLQLALLIASSVLCERMSYAESLNAQKQREKEEDEDILFPHDQQTQTDPFPGTMPSQA
;
A
#
# COMPACT_ATOMS: atom_id res chain seq x y z
N MET A 1 11.19 -24.34 18.33
CA MET A 1 12.09 -23.83 17.27
C MET A 1 11.24 -23.12 16.23
N GLU A 2 11.22 -21.79 16.26
CA GLU A 2 10.53 -20.99 15.23
C GLU A 2 11.27 -21.21 13.89
N PRO A 3 10.61 -21.72 12.84
CA PRO A 3 11.29 -22.12 11.62
C PRO A 3 11.99 -20.88 11.01
N ARG A 4 13.31 -20.95 10.79
CA ARG A 4 14.12 -19.89 10.15
C ARG A 4 13.47 -19.33 8.88
N SER A 5 12.64 -20.14 8.22
CA SER A 5 11.88 -19.80 7.01
C SER A 5 10.96 -18.58 7.16
N ILE A 6 10.38 -18.30 8.34
CA ILE A 6 9.42 -17.17 8.51
C ILE A 6 10.14 -15.82 8.69
N LYS A 7 11.38 -15.85 9.20
CA LYS A 7 12.12 -14.62 9.52
C LYS A 7 12.49 -13.82 8.28
N VAL A 8 12.83 -14.49 7.19
CA VAL A 8 13.25 -13.84 5.93
C VAL A 8 12.13 -13.00 5.31
N PRO A 9 10.94 -13.54 4.98
CA PRO A 9 9.86 -12.74 4.39
C PRO A 9 9.39 -11.64 5.34
N TRP A 10 9.35 -11.90 6.65
CA TRP A 10 9.02 -10.88 7.64
C TRP A 10 10.01 -9.71 7.61
N THR A 11 11.31 -9.98 7.64
CA THR A 11 12.35 -8.94 7.61
C THR A 11 12.30 -8.14 6.31
N ILE A 12 12.11 -8.80 5.17
CA ILE A 12 11.99 -8.12 3.87
C ILE A 12 10.76 -7.20 3.87
N THR A 13 9.59 -7.70 4.26
CA THR A 13 8.36 -6.92 4.29
C THR A 13 8.47 -5.74 5.25
N PHE A 14 9.08 -5.94 6.42
CA PHE A 14 9.28 -4.87 7.41
C PHE A 14 10.23 -3.78 6.88
N ILE A 15 11.41 -4.17 6.39
CA ILE A 15 12.42 -3.23 5.88
C ILE A 15 11.87 -2.43 4.69
N LEU A 16 11.25 -3.09 3.71
CA LEU A 16 10.70 -2.42 2.54
C LEU A 16 9.57 -1.46 2.92
N ASN A 17 8.64 -1.85 3.80
CA ASN A 17 7.63 -0.92 4.30
C ASN A 17 8.25 0.28 5.00
N PHE A 18 9.29 0.08 5.79
CA PHE A 18 9.97 1.17 6.48
C PHE A 18 10.68 2.13 5.51
N ILE A 19 11.34 1.60 4.47
CA ILE A 19 11.96 2.40 3.41
C ILE A 19 10.90 3.25 2.70
N PHE A 20 9.78 2.65 2.30
CA PHE A 20 8.71 3.38 1.64
C PHE A 20 8.01 4.38 2.57
N LEU A 21 7.91 4.07 3.87
CA LEU A 21 7.39 4.99 4.88
C LEU A 21 8.27 6.24 4.97
N ILE A 22 9.60 6.08 5.08
CA ILE A 22 10.54 7.20 5.05
C ILE A 22 10.44 7.96 3.72
N GLY A 23 10.39 7.25 2.60
CA GLY A 23 10.25 7.86 1.27
C GLY A 23 8.99 8.71 1.16
N SER A 24 7.85 8.23 1.66
CA SER A 24 6.59 8.98 1.68
C SER A 24 6.66 10.21 2.59
N LEU A 25 7.35 10.13 3.73
CA LEU A 25 7.58 11.26 4.61
C LEU A 25 8.44 12.34 3.94
N LEU A 26 9.51 11.94 3.24
CA LEU A 26 10.32 12.86 2.45
C LEU A 26 9.50 13.51 1.32
N LEU A 27 8.63 12.75 0.64
CA LEU A 27 7.73 13.30 -0.38
C LEU A 27 6.75 14.32 0.21
N MET A 28 6.19 14.06 1.40
CA MET A 28 5.33 15.04 2.08
C MET A 28 6.09 16.32 2.41
N VAL A 29 7.31 16.21 2.96
CA VAL A 29 8.17 17.38 3.23
C VAL A 29 8.45 18.15 1.94
N MET A 30 8.78 17.45 0.85
CA MET A 30 9.02 18.08 -0.46
C MET A 30 7.78 18.79 -1.00
N ALA A 31 6.58 18.21 -0.84
CA ALA A 31 5.33 18.85 -1.24
C ALA A 31 5.06 20.14 -0.44
N VAL A 32 5.32 20.12 0.87
CA VAL A 32 5.21 21.30 1.75
C VAL A 32 6.23 22.37 1.36
N VAL A 33 7.49 21.98 1.15
CA VAL A 33 8.54 22.91 0.72
C VAL A 33 8.19 23.53 -0.63
N ALA A 34 7.68 22.74 -1.59
CA ALA A 34 7.23 23.25 -2.88
C ALA A 34 6.03 24.21 -2.76
N ALA A 35 5.10 23.93 -1.84
CA ALA A 35 3.97 24.81 -1.58
C ALA A 35 4.38 26.17 -1.00
N VAL A 36 5.34 26.17 -0.07
CA VAL A 36 5.80 27.39 0.63
C VAL A 36 6.79 28.18 -0.22
N ASN A 37 7.71 27.48 -0.89
CA ASN A 37 8.80 28.06 -1.67
C ASN A 37 8.74 27.56 -3.12
N PRO A 38 7.80 28.09 -3.94
CA PRO A 38 7.70 27.69 -5.33
C PRO A 38 8.99 28.08 -6.09
N PRO A 39 9.51 27.20 -6.97
CA PRO A 39 10.71 27.49 -7.74
C PRO A 39 10.46 28.69 -8.67
N GLN A 40 11.51 29.45 -8.94
CA GLN A 40 11.44 30.54 -9.91
C GLN A 40 11.19 29.97 -11.32
N SER A 41 10.36 30.67 -12.09
CA SER A 41 10.05 30.29 -13.46
C SER A 41 11.19 30.69 -14.39
N ASP A 42 12.01 29.74 -14.83
CA ASP A 42 13.10 30.01 -15.79
C ASP A 42 12.58 30.47 -17.17
N ILE A 43 11.30 30.22 -17.48
CA ILE A 43 10.73 30.30 -18.84
C ILE A 43 9.51 31.22 -18.92
N SER A 44 8.72 31.34 -17.85
CA SER A 44 7.53 32.20 -17.81
C SER A 44 7.79 33.50 -17.07
N PRO A 45 7.28 34.66 -17.58
CA PRO A 45 7.36 35.92 -16.86
C PRO A 45 6.50 35.95 -15.59
N LYS A 46 5.55 35.02 -15.44
CA LYS A 46 4.69 34.90 -14.25
C LYS A 46 5.23 33.85 -13.30
N ARG A 47 5.07 34.09 -11.99
CA ARG A 47 5.47 33.12 -10.96
C ARG A 47 4.72 31.80 -11.14
N VAL A 48 5.40 30.69 -10.84
CA VAL A 48 4.86 29.34 -11.03
C VAL A 48 3.57 29.12 -10.22
N ASN A 49 3.41 29.78 -9.07
CA ASN A 49 2.23 29.68 -8.20
C ASN A 49 0.95 30.31 -8.79
N GLU A 50 1.05 31.13 -9.83
CA GLU A 50 -0.13 31.73 -10.48
C GLU A 50 -0.84 30.74 -11.42
N TYR A 51 -0.18 29.62 -11.75
CA TYR A 51 -0.76 28.60 -12.62
C TYR A 51 -1.59 27.60 -11.79
N PRO A 52 -2.89 27.43 -12.10
CA PRO A 52 -3.74 26.48 -11.37
C PRO A 52 -3.24 25.04 -11.50
N GLN A 53 -2.56 24.73 -12.60
CA GLN A 53 -1.93 23.42 -12.82
C GLN A 53 -0.84 23.11 -11.79
N TYR A 54 -0.06 24.10 -11.36
CA TYR A 54 0.98 23.90 -10.36
C TYR A 54 0.39 23.59 -8.99
N LEU A 55 -0.62 24.36 -8.57
CA LEU A 55 -1.32 24.14 -7.32
C LEU A 55 -2.00 22.76 -7.29
N LEU A 56 -2.65 22.38 -8.40
CA LEU A 56 -3.28 21.07 -8.55
C LEU A 56 -2.24 19.95 -8.43
N THR A 57 -1.08 20.09 -9.09
CA THR A 57 0.00 19.10 -9.01
C THR A 57 0.55 18.94 -7.60
N ILE A 58 0.76 20.03 -6.85
CA ILE A 58 1.19 19.94 -5.45
C ILE A 58 0.14 19.24 -4.58
N CYS A 59 -1.14 19.60 -4.77
CA CYS A 59 -2.25 18.99 -4.02
C CYS A 59 -2.34 17.48 -4.28
N LEU A 60 -2.25 17.06 -5.54
CA LEU A 60 -2.23 15.65 -5.94
C LEU A 60 -0.99 14.93 -5.39
N LEU A 61 0.17 15.57 -5.42
CA LEU A 61 1.41 15.01 -4.87
C LEU A 61 1.30 14.80 -3.35
N ALA A 62 0.75 15.78 -2.63
CA ALA A 62 0.54 15.68 -1.18
C ALA A 62 -0.46 14.57 -0.82
N LEU A 63 -1.58 14.49 -1.55
CA LEU A 63 -2.57 13.43 -1.37
C LEU A 63 -1.97 12.04 -1.65
N PHE A 64 -1.21 11.92 -2.74
CA PHE A 64 -0.51 10.68 -3.08
C PHE A 64 0.50 10.27 -2.01
N ALA A 65 1.29 11.21 -1.51
CA ALA A 65 2.25 10.97 -0.44
C ALA A 65 1.56 10.54 0.87
N TRP A 66 0.41 11.15 1.19
CA TRP A 66 -0.40 10.75 2.35
C TRP A 66 -0.97 9.34 2.22
N CYS A 67 -1.47 8.97 1.04
CA CYS A 67 -1.95 7.62 0.76
C CYS A 67 -0.82 6.59 0.89
N LEU A 68 0.36 6.89 0.34
CA LEU A 68 1.55 6.04 0.49
C LEU A 68 1.96 5.90 1.96
N PHE A 69 2.00 7.00 2.70
CA PHE A 69 2.34 6.99 4.12
C PHE A 69 1.38 6.10 4.91
N SER A 70 0.07 6.30 4.73
CA SER A 70 -0.96 5.51 5.40
C SER A 70 -0.86 4.02 5.08
N LEU A 71 -0.62 3.67 3.82
CA LEU A 71 -0.45 2.29 3.37
C LEU A 71 0.76 1.60 4.02
N HIS A 72 1.92 2.26 3.99
CA HIS A 72 3.15 1.67 4.54
C HIS A 72 3.18 1.69 6.06
N PHE A 73 2.54 2.67 6.69
CA PHE A 73 2.32 2.69 8.13
C PHE A 73 1.43 1.51 8.56
N LEU A 74 0.33 1.26 7.84
CA LEU A 74 -0.49 0.08 8.04
C LEU A 74 0.32 -1.21 7.84
N GLY A 75 1.20 -1.28 6.84
CA GLY A 75 2.10 -2.42 6.62
C GLY A 75 3.06 -2.69 7.77
N VAL A 76 3.66 -1.64 8.35
CA VAL A 76 4.51 -1.75 9.55
C VAL A 76 3.69 -2.24 10.75
N ILE A 77 2.50 -1.68 10.97
CA ILE A 77 1.61 -2.12 12.08
C ILE A 77 1.18 -3.57 11.89
N ALA A 78 0.72 -3.95 10.69
CA ALA A 78 0.26 -5.30 10.38
C ALA A 78 1.38 -6.34 10.60
N THR A 79 2.61 -6.03 10.19
CA THR A 79 3.76 -6.90 10.41
C THR A 79 4.25 -6.94 11.86
N ALA A 80 4.10 -5.85 12.62
CA ALA A 80 4.45 -5.79 14.03
C ALA A 80 3.47 -6.58 14.91
N ILE A 81 2.16 -6.44 14.67
CA ILE A 81 1.10 -7.12 15.43
C ILE A 81 1.03 -8.62 15.08
N ARG A 82 1.60 -9.03 13.94
CA ARG A 82 1.53 -10.41 13.42
C ARG A 82 0.09 -10.92 13.27
N ASN A 83 -0.81 -10.07 12.80
CA ASN A 83 -2.22 -10.39 12.57
C ASN A 83 -2.49 -10.65 11.09
N SER A 84 -3.03 -11.83 10.76
CA SER A 84 -3.34 -12.24 9.38
C SER A 84 -4.37 -11.35 8.68
N PHE A 85 -5.41 -10.88 9.41
CA PHE A 85 -6.46 -10.03 8.88
C PHE A 85 -5.92 -8.66 8.44
N LEU A 86 -5.12 -8.02 9.30
CA LEU A 86 -4.49 -6.73 8.97
C LEU A 86 -3.54 -6.86 7.78
N LEU A 87 -2.81 -7.97 7.70
CA LEU A 87 -1.91 -8.23 6.59
C LEU A 87 -2.66 -8.46 5.27
N SER A 88 -3.84 -9.11 5.32
CA SER A 88 -4.73 -9.27 4.16
C SER A 88 -5.28 -7.93 3.67
N VAL A 89 -5.77 -7.07 4.58
CA VAL A 89 -6.22 -5.72 4.23
C VAL A 89 -5.08 -4.91 3.60
N PHE A 90 -3.88 -4.98 4.17
CA PHE A 90 -2.70 -4.34 3.62
C PHE A 90 -2.37 -4.83 2.20
N ILE A 91 -2.46 -6.14 1.93
CA ILE A 91 -2.27 -6.71 0.59
C ILE A 91 -3.30 -6.16 -0.40
N LEU A 92 -4.58 -6.08 -0.03
CA LEU A 92 -5.63 -5.52 -0.88
C LEU A 92 -5.36 -4.05 -1.21
N CYS A 93 -4.97 -3.25 -0.21
CA CYS A 93 -4.61 -1.85 -0.43
C CYS A 93 -3.36 -1.72 -1.31
N GLN A 94 -2.36 -2.60 -1.17
CA GLN A 94 -1.19 -2.63 -2.06
C GLN A 94 -1.58 -2.94 -3.50
N ILE A 95 -2.48 -3.90 -3.74
CA ILE A 95 -2.96 -4.24 -5.08
C ILE A 95 -3.67 -3.03 -5.70
N ALA A 96 -4.57 -2.38 -4.95
CA ALA A 96 -5.27 -1.20 -5.43
C ALA A 96 -4.30 -0.06 -5.79
N GLN A 97 -3.29 0.18 -4.95
CA GLN A 97 -2.26 1.19 -5.20
C GLN A 97 -1.41 0.87 -6.43
N LEU A 98 -1.04 -0.41 -6.61
CA LEU A 98 -0.23 -0.87 -7.74
C LEU A 98 -1.01 -0.73 -9.07
N VAL A 99 -2.30 -1.07 -9.07
CA VAL A 99 -3.19 -0.83 -10.22
C VAL A 99 -3.27 0.67 -10.55
N ALA A 100 -3.48 1.52 -9.54
CA ALA A 100 -3.52 2.97 -9.74
C ALA A 100 -2.21 3.51 -10.32
N GLN A 101 -1.06 3.03 -9.83
CA GLN A 101 0.26 3.39 -10.38
C GLN A 101 0.42 2.95 -11.84
N PHE A 102 0.00 1.74 -12.20
CA PHE A 102 0.06 1.27 -13.59
C PHE A 102 -0.77 2.15 -14.52
N VAL A 103 -1.99 2.52 -14.11
CA VAL A 103 -2.84 3.43 -14.88
C VAL A 103 -2.18 4.80 -15.04
N MET A 104 -1.57 5.33 -13.97
CA MET A 104 -0.85 6.60 -14.02
C MET A 104 0.37 6.57 -14.94
N ILE A 105 1.17 5.50 -14.90
CA ILE A 105 2.32 5.32 -15.79
C ILE A 105 1.85 5.21 -17.24
N ALA A 106 0.84 4.39 -17.52
CA ALA A 106 0.28 4.24 -18.87
C ALA A 106 -0.24 5.58 -19.41
N PHE A 107 -1.01 6.30 -18.60
CA PHE A 107 -1.52 7.63 -18.94
C PHE A 107 -0.38 8.63 -19.21
N THR A 108 0.65 8.64 -18.36
CA THR A 108 1.83 9.51 -18.52
C THR A 108 2.55 9.22 -19.84
N LEU A 109 2.74 7.94 -20.18
CA LEU A 109 3.36 7.54 -21.45
C LEU A 109 2.50 7.91 -22.67
N THR A 110 1.17 7.80 -22.58
CA THR A 110 0.26 8.21 -23.65
C THR A 110 0.24 9.72 -23.84
N VAL A 111 0.19 10.49 -22.74
CA VAL A 111 0.15 11.96 -22.81
C VAL A 111 1.50 12.54 -23.23
N ARG A 112 2.60 11.88 -22.86
CA ARG A 112 3.97 12.28 -23.22
C ARG A 112 4.12 12.61 -24.70
N THR A 113 3.68 11.72 -25.59
CA THR A 113 3.83 11.93 -27.04
C THR A 113 3.07 13.16 -27.52
N ARG A 114 1.87 13.41 -26.98
CA ARG A 114 1.04 14.57 -27.29
C ARG A 114 1.56 15.87 -26.68
N LEU A 115 2.20 15.79 -25.50
CA LEU A 115 2.73 16.95 -24.80
C LEU A 115 4.03 17.43 -25.47
N HIS A 116 4.90 16.51 -25.88
CA HIS A 116 6.15 16.85 -26.58
C HIS A 116 5.90 17.54 -27.90
N SER A 117 4.93 17.09 -28.71
CA SER A 117 4.62 17.74 -29.98
C SER A 117 4.11 19.17 -29.80
N ARG A 118 3.22 19.40 -28.82
CA ARG A 118 2.71 20.75 -28.50
C ARG A 118 3.76 21.66 -27.88
N LEU A 119 4.65 21.11 -27.06
CA LEU A 119 5.78 21.87 -26.53
C LEU A 119 6.71 22.28 -27.68
N GLU A 120 7.08 21.34 -28.54
CA GLU A 120 7.99 21.64 -29.65
C GLU A 120 7.42 22.74 -30.58
N GLU A 121 6.12 22.67 -30.91
CA GLU A 121 5.41 23.71 -31.68
C GLU A 121 5.49 25.10 -31.01
N THR A 122 5.26 25.16 -29.70
CA THR A 122 5.25 26.43 -28.94
C THR A 122 6.65 27.02 -28.82
N TRP A 123 7.67 26.17 -28.72
CA TRP A 123 9.05 26.56 -28.44
C TRP A 123 9.83 26.96 -29.69
N ARG A 124 9.46 26.44 -30.88
CA ARG A 124 10.01 26.90 -32.17
C ARG A 124 9.79 28.40 -32.42
N GLY A 125 8.80 29.02 -31.77
CA GLY A 125 8.52 30.45 -31.87
C GLY A 125 9.33 31.38 -30.96
N LEU A 126 10.11 30.84 -30.01
CA LEU A 126 10.84 31.63 -29.00
C LEU A 126 12.29 31.90 -29.44
N LYS A 127 12.66 33.19 -29.54
CA LYS A 127 13.99 33.71 -29.95
C LYS A 127 15.23 33.12 -29.25
N LYS A 128 15.08 32.39 -28.13
CA LYS A 128 16.18 31.74 -27.40
C LYS A 128 16.55 30.36 -27.94
N CYS A 129 15.81 29.84 -28.92
CA CYS A 129 16.03 28.56 -29.55
C CYS A 129 16.41 28.77 -31.03
N ASN A 130 17.71 28.77 -31.33
CA ASN A 130 18.18 28.78 -32.72
C ASN A 130 18.01 27.38 -33.33
N GLU A 131 17.57 27.30 -34.59
CA GLU A 131 17.27 26.04 -35.30
C GLU A 131 18.44 25.05 -35.38
N LEU A 132 19.68 25.49 -35.15
CA LEU A 132 20.88 24.64 -35.26
C LEU A 132 21.23 23.84 -33.99
N THR A 133 20.65 24.14 -32.83
CA THR A 133 20.96 23.42 -31.57
C THR A 133 19.69 23.08 -30.79
N PRO A 134 19.55 21.84 -30.27
CA PRO A 134 18.42 21.49 -29.42
C PRO A 134 18.39 22.38 -28.19
N CYS A 135 17.24 22.98 -27.90
CA CYS A 135 17.09 23.88 -26.76
C CYS A 135 17.40 23.17 -25.43
N ASP A 136 18.37 23.67 -24.68
CA ASP A 136 18.74 23.20 -23.35
C ASP A 136 17.54 22.96 -22.39
N PRO A 137 16.54 23.85 -22.28
CA PRO A 137 15.39 23.61 -21.39
C PRO A 137 14.53 22.42 -21.81
N VAL A 138 14.39 22.14 -23.11
CA VAL A 138 13.65 20.98 -23.62
C VAL A 138 14.40 19.69 -23.30
N LYS A 139 15.72 19.69 -23.49
CA LYS A 139 16.58 18.55 -23.13
C LYS A 139 16.56 18.28 -21.63
N ARG A 140 16.58 19.32 -20.80
CA ARG A 140 16.46 19.19 -19.34
C ARG A 140 15.11 18.60 -18.93
N PHE A 141 14.02 19.05 -19.54
CA PHE A 141 12.68 18.52 -19.31
C PHE A 141 12.58 17.03 -19.68
N GLN A 142 13.05 16.65 -20.87
CA GLN A 142 13.08 15.25 -21.33
C GLN A 142 13.91 14.35 -20.41
N ASN A 143 15.06 14.85 -19.92
CA ASN A 143 15.90 14.10 -19.01
C ASN A 143 15.23 13.92 -17.64
N SER A 144 14.61 14.98 -17.10
CA SER A 144 13.85 14.92 -15.85
C SER A 144 12.66 13.97 -15.95
N GLU A 145 11.94 13.99 -17.07
CA GLU A 145 10.82 13.08 -17.33
C GLU A 145 11.29 11.63 -17.42
N THR A 146 12.38 11.36 -18.15
CA THR A 146 12.94 10.00 -18.28
C THR A 146 13.42 9.46 -16.93
N LEU A 147 14.06 10.31 -16.12
CA LEU A 147 14.48 9.96 -14.76
C LEU A 147 13.27 9.66 -13.86
N LEU A 148 12.21 10.45 -13.95
CA LEU A 148 10.97 10.25 -13.20
C LEU A 148 10.28 8.92 -13.57
N ILE A 149 10.20 8.60 -14.86
CA ILE A 149 9.66 7.32 -15.33
C ILE A 149 10.52 6.14 -14.84
N ALA A 150 11.85 6.25 -14.94
CA ALA A 150 12.76 5.23 -14.44
C ALA A 150 12.61 5.03 -12.93
N PHE A 151 12.51 6.12 -12.16
CA PHE A 151 12.27 6.07 -10.72
C PHE A 151 10.95 5.37 -10.37
N PHE A 152 9.85 5.72 -11.05
CA PHE A 152 8.56 5.05 -10.85
C PHE A 152 8.63 3.56 -11.20
N SER A 153 9.32 3.19 -12.29
CA SER A 153 9.53 1.79 -12.67
C SER A 153 10.25 1.00 -11.57
N VAL A 154 11.35 1.52 -11.02
CA VAL A 154 12.08 0.88 -9.92
C VAL A 154 11.18 0.74 -8.68
N CYS A 155 10.42 1.79 -8.34
CA CYS A 155 9.48 1.73 -7.23
C CYS A 155 8.39 0.66 -7.43
N THR A 156 7.83 0.54 -8.63
CA THR A 156 6.83 -0.50 -8.95
C THR A 156 7.41 -1.90 -8.80
N VAL A 157 8.66 -2.13 -9.25
CA VAL A 157 9.32 -3.44 -9.07
C VAL A 157 9.52 -3.76 -7.59
N LEU A 158 9.96 -2.78 -6.79
CA LEU A 158 10.11 -2.95 -5.34
C LEU A 158 8.77 -3.18 -4.64
N GLN A 159 7.69 -2.51 -5.07
CA GLN A 159 6.34 -2.76 -4.55
C GLN A 159 5.84 -4.15 -4.93
N LEU A 160 6.14 -4.65 -6.13
CA LEU A 160 5.79 -6.01 -6.52
C LEU A 160 6.52 -7.05 -5.66
N ALA A 161 7.81 -6.83 -5.37
CA ALA A 161 8.56 -7.68 -4.45
C ALA A 161 7.97 -7.64 -3.03
N LEU A 162 7.57 -6.45 -2.56
CA LEU A 162 6.89 -6.28 -1.27
C LEU A 162 5.54 -7.02 -1.24
N LEU A 163 4.76 -6.96 -2.31
CA LEU A 163 3.49 -7.66 -2.44
C LEU A 163 3.69 -9.17 -2.33
N ILE A 164 4.65 -9.73 -3.08
CA ILE A 164 4.96 -11.16 -3.04
C ILE A 164 5.40 -11.58 -1.63
N ALA A 165 6.32 -10.83 -1.01
CA ALA A 165 6.79 -11.13 0.34
C ALA A 165 5.65 -11.06 1.37
N SER A 166 4.75 -10.09 1.24
CA SER A 166 3.58 -9.92 2.10
C SER A 166 2.57 -11.05 1.93
N SER A 167 2.31 -11.49 0.70
CA SER A 167 1.41 -12.62 0.40
C SER A 167 1.95 -13.92 0.99
N VAL A 168 3.24 -14.21 0.80
CA VAL A 168 3.90 -15.40 1.39
C VAL A 168 3.86 -15.36 2.92
N LEU A 169 4.09 -14.18 3.51
CA LEU A 169 3.99 -14.00 4.96
C LEU A 169 2.55 -14.25 5.45
N CYS A 170 1.56 -13.71 4.74
CA CYS A 170 0.15 -13.84 5.08
C CYS A 170 -0.33 -15.29 5.02
N GLU A 171 0.02 -16.02 3.97
CA GLU A 171 -0.31 -17.44 3.83
C GLU A 171 0.26 -18.26 4.99
N ARG A 172 1.52 -18.01 5.34
CA ARG A 172 2.19 -18.72 6.43
C ARG A 172 1.59 -18.41 7.81
N MET A 173 1.22 -17.16 8.06
CA MET A 173 0.56 -16.81 9.32
C MET A 173 -0.85 -17.37 9.39
N SER A 174 -1.61 -17.30 8.29
CA SER A 174 -2.95 -17.89 8.19
C SER A 174 -2.92 -19.41 8.44
N TYR A 175 -1.95 -20.12 7.86
CA TYR A 175 -1.77 -21.55 8.10
C TYR A 175 -1.40 -21.89 9.55
N ALA A 176 -0.57 -21.05 10.19
CA ALA A 176 -0.23 -21.23 11.60
C ALA A 176 -1.44 -20.98 12.52
N GLU A 177 -2.25 -19.96 12.22
CA GLU A 177 -3.48 -19.66 12.94
C GLU A 177 -4.51 -20.80 12.80
N SER A 178 -4.71 -21.33 11.58
CA SER A 178 -5.65 -22.44 11.36
C SER A 178 -5.22 -23.72 12.06
N LEU A 179 -3.91 -24.05 12.03
CA LEU A 179 -3.37 -25.21 12.74
C LEU A 179 -3.54 -25.09 14.26
N ASN A 180 -3.35 -23.89 14.81
CA ASN A 180 -3.55 -23.65 16.24
C ASN A 180 -5.03 -23.76 16.64
N ALA A 181 -5.93 -23.25 15.80
CA ALA A 181 -7.36 -23.37 16.02
C ALA A 181 -7.83 -24.84 15.97
N GLN A 182 -7.26 -25.64 15.06
CA GLN A 182 -7.58 -27.08 14.97
C GLN A 182 -7.09 -27.84 16.21
N LYS A 183 -5.87 -27.55 16.69
CA LYS A 183 -5.34 -28.13 17.93
C LYS A 183 -6.12 -27.72 19.18
N GLN A 184 -6.73 -26.54 19.19
CA GLN A 184 -7.60 -26.12 20.30
C GLN A 184 -8.90 -26.93 20.30
N ARG A 185 -9.52 -27.14 19.13
CA ARG A 185 -10.70 -27.99 18.99
C ARG A 185 -10.45 -29.44 19.41
N GLU A 186 -9.33 -30.02 18.98
CA GLU A 186 -8.95 -31.39 19.38
C GLU A 186 -8.79 -31.52 20.91
N LYS A 187 -8.24 -30.49 21.57
CA LYS A 187 -8.11 -30.47 23.04
C LYS A 187 -9.44 -30.30 23.76
N GLU A 188 -10.34 -29.47 23.24
CA GLU A 188 -11.69 -29.30 23.79
C GLU A 188 -12.48 -30.61 23.68
N GLU A 189 -12.38 -31.32 22.54
CA GLU A 189 -13.01 -32.63 22.36
C GLU A 189 -12.45 -33.71 23.30
N ASP A 190 -11.14 -33.74 23.54
CA ASP A 190 -10.52 -34.69 24.48
C ASP A 190 -10.88 -34.39 25.96
N GLU A 191 -11.04 -33.12 26.34
CA GLU A 191 -11.46 -32.72 27.70
C GLU A 191 -12.93 -33.07 27.97
N ASP A 192 -13.83 -32.92 27.00
CA ASP A 192 -15.24 -33.31 27.10
C ASP A 192 -15.42 -34.84 27.23
N ILE A 193 -14.49 -35.64 26.70
CA ILE A 193 -14.48 -37.11 26.86
C ILE A 193 -13.93 -37.52 28.24
N LEU A 194 -13.03 -36.73 28.84
CA LEU A 194 -12.41 -37.03 30.14
C LEU A 194 -13.26 -36.59 31.35
N PHE A 195 -14.15 -35.62 31.17
CA PHE A 195 -15.17 -35.24 32.14
C PHE A 195 -16.56 -35.59 31.59
N PRO A 196 -16.99 -36.86 31.61
CA PRO A 196 -18.39 -37.15 31.36
C PRO A 196 -19.20 -36.35 32.38
N HIS A 197 -20.11 -35.52 31.88
CA HIS A 197 -21.11 -34.85 32.68
C HIS A 197 -21.93 -35.94 33.40
N ASP A 198 -21.49 -36.34 34.60
CA ASP A 198 -22.30 -37.08 35.57
C ASP A 198 -23.38 -36.12 36.08
N GLN A 199 -24.39 -35.86 35.24
CA GLN A 199 -25.62 -35.24 35.68
C GLN A 199 -26.58 -36.33 36.17
N GLN A 200 -26.24 -36.83 37.35
CA GLN A 200 -27.15 -37.49 38.27
C GLN A 200 -28.27 -36.49 38.63
N THR A 201 -29.46 -36.62 38.02
CA THR A 201 -30.69 -36.10 38.64
C THR A 201 -31.59 -37.28 38.97
N GLN A 202 -31.29 -37.82 40.14
CA GLN A 202 -32.09 -38.77 40.89
C GLN A 202 -33.25 -38.00 41.55
N THR A 203 -34.48 -38.25 41.10
CA THR A 203 -35.69 -37.94 41.85
C THR A 203 -36.63 -39.14 41.82
N ASP A 204 -36.51 -39.99 42.82
CA ASP A 204 -37.55 -40.92 43.31
C ASP A 204 -38.17 -40.29 44.59
N PRO A 205 -39.21 -40.87 45.22
CA PRO A 205 -40.55 -41.26 44.75
C PRO A 205 -41.66 -40.68 45.69
N PHE A 206 -42.93 -41.13 45.57
CA PHE A 206 -44.08 -41.08 46.55
C PHE A 206 -45.38 -40.35 46.07
N PRO A 207 -46.59 -40.61 46.66
CA PRO A 207 -47.49 -41.74 46.39
C PRO A 207 -49.00 -41.34 46.23
N GLY A 208 -49.86 -42.26 45.77
CA GLY A 208 -51.33 -42.14 45.88
C GLY A 208 -51.97 -41.09 44.98
N THR A 209 -53.14 -41.26 44.37
CA THR A 209 -54.37 -41.88 44.87
C THR A 209 -55.28 -42.07 43.64
N MET A 210 -55.89 -43.25 43.46
CA MET A 210 -57.17 -43.39 42.74
C MET A 210 -58.31 -42.81 43.62
N PRO A 211 -59.59 -42.65 43.20
CA PRO A 211 -60.25 -43.10 41.96
C PRO A 211 -61.18 -42.03 41.30
N SER A 212 -61.75 -42.34 40.13
CA SER A 212 -63.17 -42.07 39.87
C SER A 212 -63.65 -42.85 38.63
N GLN A 213 -64.57 -43.80 38.85
CA GLN A 213 -65.51 -44.26 37.82
C GLN A 213 -66.86 -43.59 38.09
N ALA A 214 -67.58 -43.32 36.99
CA ALA A 214 -68.99 -42.90 36.88
C ALA A 214 -69.32 -41.45 37.26
#